data_AF-A0A937Y0V9-F1
#
_entry.id   AF-A0A937Y0V9-F1
#
_cell.length_a   1.000
_cell.length_b   1.000
_cell.length_c   1.000
_cell.angle_alpha   90.00
_cell.angle_beta   90.00
_cell.angle_gamma   90.00
#
_symmetry.space_group_name_H-M   'P 1'
#
loop_
_entity.id
_entity.type
_entity.pdbx_description
1 polymer ?
#
loop_
_entity_poly.entity_id
_entity_poly.type
_entity_poly.pdbx_seq_one_letter_code
_entity_poly.pdbx_strand_id
1 'polypeptide(L)'
;MIDHIDHIVLTTRDREGCVRFYAEVLGMTLESFKTPAETRWAFKFGNQKINLHQWGREFTPRAHVAAPGTLDLCFIAAVPLEAVIAKLKQANVPILEGPVMKTGATGKIRSVYVRDPDLNLVEISEPA
;
A
#
# COMPACT_ATOMS: atom_id res chain seq x y z
N MET A 1 20.40 -9.88 14.02
CA MET A 1 20.36 -9.60 12.57
C MET A 1 18.89 -9.60 12.12
N ILE A 2 18.50 -8.81 11.11
CA ILE A 2 17.09 -8.58 10.70
C ILE A 2 16.55 -9.73 9.83
N ASP A 3 15.25 -10.02 9.93
CA ASP A 3 14.56 -11.12 9.22
C ASP A 3 13.66 -10.63 8.06
N HIS A 4 12.65 -9.79 8.34
CA HIS A 4 11.73 -9.21 7.34
C HIS A 4 11.16 -7.86 7.81
N ILE A 5 10.45 -7.16 6.92
CA ILE A 5 9.62 -6.01 7.26
C ILE A 5 8.31 -6.51 7.86
N ASP A 6 8.03 -6.22 9.12
CA ASP A 6 6.74 -6.53 9.75
C ASP A 6 5.64 -5.56 9.27
N HIS A 7 5.90 -4.26 9.36
CA HIS A 7 4.99 -3.22 8.90
C HIS A 7 5.71 -1.91 8.56
N ILE A 8 4.98 -1.04 7.87
CA ILE A 8 5.35 0.36 7.65
C ILE A 8 4.23 1.28 8.12
N VAL A 9 4.48 2.59 8.10
CA VAL A 9 3.48 3.62 8.42
C VAL A 9 3.22 4.46 7.18
N LEU A 10 1.96 4.56 6.78
CA LEU A 10 1.48 5.47 5.75
C LEU A 10 0.83 6.68 6.43
N THR A 11 1.26 7.88 6.05
CA THR A 11 0.64 9.12 6.50
C THR A 11 -0.22 9.68 5.38
N THR A 12 -1.51 9.89 5.63
CA THR A 12 -2.49 10.27 4.62
C THR A 12 -3.19 11.59 4.95
N ARG A 13 -3.59 12.34 3.92
CA ARG A 13 -4.58 13.43 4.06
C ARG A 13 -6.02 12.94 3.85
N ASP A 14 -6.21 11.86 3.11
CA ASP A 14 -7.52 11.30 2.76
C ASP A 14 -7.65 9.84 3.24
N ARG A 15 -8.02 9.68 4.52
CA ARG A 15 -8.25 8.35 5.11
C ARG A 15 -9.30 7.55 4.35
N GLU A 16 -10.39 8.18 3.91
CA GLU A 16 -11.47 7.48 3.20
C GLU A 16 -11.02 7.04 1.82
N GLY A 17 -10.26 7.87 1.12
CA GLY A 17 -9.56 7.51 -0.11
C GLY A 17 -8.65 6.31 0.09
N CYS A 18 -7.82 6.32 1.14
CA CYS A 18 -6.95 5.19 1.44
C CYS A 18 -7.74 3.92 1.71
N VAL A 19 -8.86 4.00 2.44
CA VAL A 19 -9.72 2.82 2.67
C VAL A 19 -10.28 2.29 1.36
N ARG A 20 -10.84 3.14 0.49
CA ARG A 20 -11.31 2.72 -0.84
C ARG A 20 -10.19 2.07 -1.65
N PHE A 21 -9.03 2.69 -1.70
CA PHE A 21 -7.90 2.20 -2.49
C PHE A 21 -7.32 0.89 -1.93
N TYR A 22 -6.83 0.89 -0.69
CA TYR A 22 -6.12 -0.26 -0.12
C TYR A 22 -7.06 -1.41 0.23
N ALA A 23 -8.25 -1.13 0.77
CA ALA A 23 -9.18 -2.20 1.15
C ALA A 23 -10.05 -2.68 -0.02
N GLU A 24 -10.69 -1.77 -0.75
CA GLU A 24 -11.69 -2.15 -1.76
C GLU A 24 -11.08 -2.48 -3.13
N VAL A 25 -10.00 -1.77 -3.51
CA VAL A 25 -9.29 -2.01 -4.79
C VAL A 25 -8.21 -3.05 -4.65
N LEU A 26 -7.28 -2.90 -3.70
CA LEU A 26 -6.16 -3.83 -3.50
C LEU A 26 -6.50 -5.04 -2.61
N GLY A 27 -7.70 -5.09 -2.03
CA GLY A 27 -8.19 -6.26 -1.30
C GLY A 27 -7.55 -6.46 0.08
N MET A 28 -6.93 -5.43 0.66
CA MET A 28 -6.42 -5.49 2.04
C MET A 28 -7.56 -5.47 3.05
N THR A 29 -7.33 -6.03 4.24
CA THR A 29 -8.32 -5.95 5.33
C THR A 29 -8.07 -4.70 6.17
N LEU A 30 -9.06 -3.82 6.28
CA LEU A 30 -9.02 -2.72 7.24
C LEU A 30 -9.23 -3.27 8.66
N GLU A 31 -8.22 -3.12 9.51
CA GLU A 31 -8.29 -3.46 10.93
C GLU A 31 -8.24 -2.20 11.78
N SER A 32 -8.93 -2.24 12.92
CA SER A 32 -8.82 -1.22 13.96
C SER A 32 -8.36 -1.86 15.27
N PHE A 33 -7.52 -1.16 16.02
CA PHE A 33 -7.07 -1.61 17.33
C PHE A 33 -7.07 -0.43 18.31
N LYS A 34 -7.53 -0.70 19.53
CA LYS A 34 -7.60 0.32 20.58
C LYS A 34 -6.26 0.40 21.30
N THR A 35 -5.74 1.60 21.43
CA THR A 35 -4.69 1.94 22.39
C THR A 35 -5.33 2.68 23.57
N PRO A 36 -4.64 2.83 24.72
CA PRO A 36 -5.15 3.63 25.83
C PRO A 36 -5.48 5.08 25.45
N ALA A 37 -4.81 5.64 24.43
CA ALA A 37 -5.00 7.02 24.00
C ALA A 37 -6.11 7.16 22.93
N GLU A 38 -6.19 6.23 21.98
CA GLU A 38 -7.10 6.34 20.83
C GLU A 38 -7.16 5.05 19.98
N THR A 39 -8.06 5.04 19.00
CA THR A 39 -8.18 3.97 17.99
C THR A 39 -7.19 4.18 16.85
N ARG A 40 -6.39 3.16 16.58
CA ARG A 40 -5.49 3.08 15.43
C ARG A 40 -6.07 2.22 14.33
N TRP A 41 -5.65 2.48 13.11
CA TRP A 41 -6.11 1.81 11.90
C TRP A 41 -4.93 1.21 11.14
N ALA A 42 -5.14 0.08 10.48
CA ALA A 42 -4.15 -0.54 9.62
C ALA A 42 -4.80 -1.28 8.44
N PHE A 43 -4.06 -1.39 7.34
CA PHE A 43 -4.40 -2.25 6.21
C PHE A 43 -3.55 -3.52 6.28
N LYS A 44 -4.18 -4.68 6.47
CA LYS A 44 -3.51 -5.97 6.59
C LYS A 44 -3.53 -6.73 5.26
N PHE A 45 -2.42 -7.36 4.93
CA PHE A 45 -2.25 -8.20 3.73
C PHE A 45 -1.20 -9.28 4.01
N GLY A 46 -1.48 -10.53 3.65
CA GLY A 46 -0.63 -11.66 4.02
C GLY A 46 -0.34 -11.67 5.52
N ASN A 47 0.94 -11.68 5.87
CA ASN A 47 1.43 -11.63 7.26
C ASN A 47 1.98 -10.26 7.66
N GLN A 48 1.65 -9.20 6.91
CA GLN A 48 2.16 -7.84 7.10
C GLN A 48 1.02 -6.83 7.19
N LYS A 49 1.35 -5.59 7.54
CA LYS A 49 0.37 -4.49 7.53
C LYS A 49 1.00 -3.14 7.21
N ILE A 50 0.14 -2.18 6.86
CA ILE A 50 0.45 -0.75 6.81
C ILE A 50 -0.36 -0.07 7.91
N ASN A 51 0.30 0.49 8.91
CA ASN A 51 -0.36 1.33 9.90
C ASN A 51 -0.70 2.69 9.26
N LEU A 52 -1.88 3.22 9.57
CA LEU A 52 -2.37 4.47 8.98
C LEU A 52 -2.32 5.60 10.00
N HIS A 53 -1.61 6.67 9.65
CA HIS A 53 -1.58 7.93 10.37
C HIS A 53 -2.30 9.01 9.55
N GLN A 54 -3.08 9.86 10.22
CA GLN A 54 -3.64 11.06 9.59
C GLN A 54 -2.62 12.20 9.67
N TRP A 55 -2.35 12.87 8.56
CA TRP A 55 -1.46 14.04 8.50
C TRP A 55 -1.93 15.14 9.46
N GLY A 56 -0.99 15.65 10.27
CA GLY A 56 -1.25 16.62 11.35
C GLY A 56 -1.81 16.00 12.64
N ARG A 57 -2.06 14.68 12.67
CA ARG A 57 -2.52 13.92 13.84
C ARG A 57 -1.74 12.61 13.97
N GLU A 58 -0.46 12.64 13.65
CA GLU A 58 0.39 11.47 13.68
C GLU A 58 0.76 11.08 15.11
N PHE A 59 0.87 9.78 15.34
CA PHE A 59 1.37 9.24 16.59
C PHE A 59 2.88 9.44 16.74
N THR A 60 3.36 9.45 17.99
CA THR A 60 4.79 9.47 18.32
C THR A 60 5.18 8.12 18.95
N PRO A 61 6.36 7.56 18.63
CA PRO A 61 7.34 8.04 17.66
C PRO A 61 6.88 7.85 16.19
N ARG A 62 7.48 8.63 15.28
CA ARG A 62 7.23 8.58 13.83
C ARG A 62 8.48 8.96 13.05
N ALA A 63 8.42 8.80 11.73
CA ALA A 63 9.45 9.30 10.83
C ALA A 63 9.73 10.79 11.07
N HIS A 64 10.99 11.20 10.91
CA HIS A 64 11.40 12.59 11.04
C HIS A 64 10.60 13.52 10.08
N VAL A 65 10.37 13.03 8.86
CA VAL A 65 9.49 13.64 7.87
C VAL A 65 8.41 12.62 7.51
N ALA A 66 7.26 12.69 8.19
CA ALA A 66 6.14 11.77 8.00
C ALA A 66 5.11 12.36 7.02
N ALA A 67 5.47 12.56 5.74
CA ALA A 67 4.62 13.27 4.79
C ALA A 67 3.79 12.33 3.87
N PRO A 68 2.59 12.74 3.44
CA PRO A 68 1.84 12.04 2.40
C PRO A 68 2.56 12.10 1.05
N GLY A 69 2.41 11.04 0.25
CA GLY A 69 2.95 10.96 -1.11
C GLY A 69 4.44 10.64 -1.19
N THR A 70 5.08 10.25 -0.09
CA THR A 70 6.52 9.97 -0.04
C THR A 70 6.88 8.48 -0.13
N LEU A 71 5.89 7.59 -0.19
CA LEU A 71 6.12 6.16 -0.29
C LEU A 71 6.24 5.72 -1.75
N ASP A 72 7.13 4.77 -1.96
CA ASP A 72 7.30 4.01 -3.20
C ASP A 72 7.40 2.54 -2.81
N LEU A 73 6.34 1.77 -3.10
CA LEU A 73 6.12 0.43 -2.56
C LEU A 73 5.82 -0.55 -3.69
N CYS A 74 6.48 -1.70 -3.64
CA CYS A 74 6.19 -2.84 -4.51
C CYS A 74 5.52 -3.97 -3.71
N PHE A 75 4.36 -4.41 -4.18
CA PHE A 75 3.61 -5.53 -3.62
C PHE A 75 3.58 -6.69 -4.60
N ILE A 76 3.77 -7.91 -4.10
CA ILE A 76 3.49 -9.12 -4.88
C ILE A 76 2.01 -9.47 -4.73
N ALA A 77 1.29 -9.50 -5.85
CA ALA A 77 -0.10 -9.89 -5.92
C ALA A 77 -0.26 -11.39 -5.65
N ALA A 78 -1.30 -11.74 -4.90
CA ALA A 78 -1.70 -13.14 -4.66
C ALA A 78 -2.53 -13.74 -5.81
N VAL A 79 -2.79 -12.95 -6.86
CA VAL A 79 -3.58 -13.29 -8.04
C VAL A 79 -2.82 -12.87 -9.30
N PRO A 80 -3.15 -13.42 -10.49
CA PRO A 80 -2.51 -13.02 -11.73
C PRO A 80 -2.58 -11.51 -11.99
N LEU A 81 -1.53 -10.93 -12.55
CA LEU A 81 -1.44 -9.49 -12.81
C LEU A 81 -2.57 -8.98 -13.73
N GLU A 82 -3.07 -9.80 -14.65
CA GLU A 82 -4.22 -9.48 -15.48
C GLU A 82 -5.49 -9.22 -14.66
N ALA A 83 -5.70 -10.00 -13.58
CA ALA A 83 -6.83 -9.79 -12.67
C ALA A 83 -6.68 -8.48 -11.88
N VAL A 84 -5.46 -8.15 -11.47
CA VAL A 84 -5.14 -6.85 -10.85
C VAL A 84 -5.46 -5.71 -11.81
N ILE A 85 -4.97 -5.78 -13.06
CA ILE A 85 -5.21 -4.76 -14.10
C ILE A 85 -6.71 -4.56 -14.34
N ALA A 86 -7.48 -5.66 -14.43
CA ALA A 86 -8.92 -5.59 -14.61
C ALA A 86 -9.62 -4.89 -13.43
N LYS A 87 -9.23 -5.23 -12.19
CA LYS A 87 -9.77 -4.61 -10.96
C LYS A 87 -9.44 -3.12 -10.88
N LEU A 88 -8.21 -2.73 -11.20
CA LEU A 88 -7.78 -1.32 -11.27
C LEU A 88 -8.61 -0.52 -12.28
N LYS A 89 -8.81 -1.07 -13.49
CA LYS A 89 -9.65 -0.46 -14.52
C LYS A 89 -11.10 -0.32 -14.09
N GLN A 90 -11.67 -1.35 -13.46
CA GLN A 90 -13.05 -1.31 -12.95
C GLN A 90 -13.23 -0.24 -11.86
N ALA A 91 -12.19 -0.02 -11.05
CA ALA A 91 -12.17 1.01 -10.02
C ALA A 91 -11.77 2.41 -10.55
N ASN A 92 -11.58 2.58 -11.86
CA ASN A 92 -11.09 3.80 -12.49
C ASN A 92 -9.75 4.31 -11.92
N VAL A 93 -8.87 3.40 -11.50
CA VAL A 93 -7.50 3.74 -11.09
C VAL A 93 -6.60 3.77 -12.33
N PRO A 94 -6.00 4.93 -12.68
CA PRO A 94 -5.13 5.04 -13.84
C PRO A 94 -3.84 4.23 -13.65
N ILE A 95 -3.51 3.40 -14.63
CA ILE A 95 -2.21 2.73 -14.72
C ILE A 95 -1.23 3.69 -15.38
N LEU A 96 -0.16 4.02 -14.66
CA LEU A 96 0.91 4.91 -15.12
C LEU A 96 1.82 4.21 -16.13
N GLU A 97 2.18 2.97 -15.83
CA GLU A 97 3.09 2.14 -16.62
C GLU A 97 2.74 0.67 -16.38
N GLY A 98 2.90 -0.16 -17.41
CA GLY A 98 2.79 -1.61 -17.29
C GLY A 98 1.69 -2.25 -18.16
N PRO A 99 1.70 -3.59 -18.26
CA PRO A 99 2.63 -4.51 -17.62
C PRO A 99 4.05 -4.43 -18.22
N VAL A 100 5.07 -4.38 -17.35
CA VAL A 100 6.50 -4.28 -17.73
C VAL A 100 7.34 -5.22 -16.87
N MET A 101 8.50 -5.64 -17.39
CA MET A 101 9.46 -6.46 -16.65
C MET A 101 10.32 -5.60 -15.72
N LYS A 102 10.49 -6.04 -14.47
CA LYS A 102 11.33 -5.39 -13.45
C LYS A 102 12.14 -6.44 -12.68
N THR A 103 13.04 -5.96 -11.82
CA THR A 103 13.84 -6.80 -10.93
C THR A 103 13.27 -6.69 -9.52
N GLY A 104 12.67 -7.77 -9.03
CA GLY A 104 12.24 -7.89 -7.64
C GLY A 104 13.38 -8.35 -6.73
N ALA A 105 13.09 -8.43 -5.43
CA ALA A 105 14.08 -8.82 -4.42
C ALA A 105 14.63 -10.25 -4.61
N THR A 106 13.83 -11.16 -5.18
CA THR A 106 14.17 -12.59 -5.31
C THR A 106 14.23 -13.08 -6.77
N GLY A 107 13.95 -12.23 -7.76
CA GLY A 107 13.89 -12.63 -9.15
C GLY A 107 13.24 -11.58 -10.05
N LYS A 108 13.05 -11.92 -11.32
CA LYS A 108 12.30 -11.06 -12.26
C LYS A 108 10.83 -11.06 -11.89
N ILE A 109 10.21 -9.90 -12.02
CA ILE A 109 8.78 -9.70 -11.77
C ILE A 109 8.16 -8.94 -12.95
N ARG A 110 6.85 -9.09 -13.12
CA ARG A 110 6.04 -8.31 -14.06
C ARG A 110 5.17 -7.36 -13.25
N SER A 111 5.19 -6.07 -13.59
CA SER A 111 4.67 -5.00 -12.73
C SER A 111 3.74 -4.04 -13.46
N VAL A 112 2.78 -3.47 -12.72
CA VAL A 112 2.05 -2.25 -13.09
C VAL A 112 2.20 -1.18 -12.00
N TYR A 113 2.17 0.08 -12.39
CA TYR A 113 2.34 1.22 -11.50
C TYR A 113 1.09 2.08 -11.46
N VAL A 114 0.68 2.49 -10.25
CA VAL A 114 -0.45 3.40 -10.02
C VAL A 114 -0.10 4.43 -8.95
N ARG A 115 -0.96 5.44 -8.77
CA ARG A 115 -0.93 6.31 -7.60
C ARG A 115 -2.04 5.94 -6.64
N ASP A 116 -1.72 5.95 -5.36
CA ASP A 116 -2.74 6.01 -4.32
C ASP A 116 -3.31 7.46 -4.19
N PRO A 117 -4.29 7.71 -3.30
CA PRO A 117 -4.90 9.03 -3.14
C PRO A 117 -3.95 10.16 -2.72
N ASP A 118 -2.85 9.85 -2.03
CA ASP A 118 -1.84 10.83 -1.63
C ASP A 118 -0.66 10.90 -2.61
N LEU A 119 -0.76 10.21 -3.75
CA LEU A 119 0.26 10.12 -4.80
C LEU A 119 1.50 9.31 -4.40
N ASN A 120 1.42 8.43 -3.42
CA ASN A 120 2.43 7.39 -3.23
C ASN A 120 2.52 6.55 -4.52
N LEU A 121 3.73 6.14 -4.89
CA LEU A 121 3.92 5.21 -6.01
C LEU A 121 3.62 3.80 -5.50
N VAL A 122 2.66 3.14 -6.14
CA VAL A 122 2.29 1.76 -5.81
C VAL A 122 2.56 0.90 -7.04
N GLU A 123 3.55 0.04 -6.92
CA GLU A 123 3.86 -1.02 -7.85
C GLU A 123 3.14 -2.30 -7.39
N ILE A 124 2.34 -2.90 -8.28
CA ILE A 124 1.74 -4.22 -8.05
C ILE A 124 2.32 -5.19 -9.07
N SER A 125 2.84 -6.31 -8.57
CA SER A 125 3.69 -7.19 -9.37
C SER A 125 3.39 -8.66 -9.13
N GLU A 126 3.85 -9.52 -10.02
CA GLU A 126 3.89 -10.97 -9.82
C GLU A 126 5.25 -11.54 -10.29
N PRO A 127 5.68 -12.71 -9.80
CA PRO A 127 6.84 -13.40 -10.35
C PRO A 127 6.69 -13.66 -11.85
N ALA A 128 7.73 -13.38 -12.62
CA ALA A 128 7.76 -13.58 -14.07
C ALA A 128 7.98 -15.03 -14.49
#